data_AF-A0A239JFP6-F1
#
_entry.id   AF-A0A239JFP6-F1
#
_cell.length_a   1.000
_cell.length_b   1.000
_cell.length_c   1.000
_cell.angle_alpha   90.00
_cell.angle_beta   90.00
_cell.angle_gamma   90.00
#
_symmetry.space_group_name_H-M   'P 1'
#
loop_
_entity.id
_entity.type
_entity.pdbx_description
1 polymer ?
#
loop_
_entity_poly.entity_id
_entity_poly.type
_entity_poly.pdbx_seq_one_letter_code
_entity_poly.pdbx_strand_id
1 'polypeptide(L)'
;MKPIRTVVTVLTTVGLALAASVAPAAAAGETTRTGSLTGTVRIYDFCGPNVSKRLAGTYDYAMPGKLIIGSPITDEPNRFHLAFATNDLAAVGAVGLDSAVRLNAGSGPVTLTYWRLTTNGTRFTGELTDPHLNEAAAINLFNNQQPLIPCRPEMGQLPMPLALAAGSRISGTADSFDLKAVTTDGMTELGLHFTASS
;
A
#
# COMPACT_ATOMS: atom_id res chain seq x y z
N MET A 1 14.32 -34.34 -51.39
CA MET A 1 13.35 -33.22 -51.38
C MET A 1 12.27 -33.51 -50.33
N LYS A 2 11.93 -32.48 -49.54
CA LYS A 2 10.91 -32.39 -48.46
C LYS A 2 11.27 -32.99 -47.07
N PRO A 3 10.84 -32.34 -45.96
CA PRO A 3 11.73 -32.00 -44.85
C PRO A 3 11.37 -32.59 -43.48
N ILE A 4 12.36 -32.45 -42.60
CA ILE A 4 12.46 -32.64 -41.15
C ILE A 4 11.23 -32.14 -40.36
N ARG A 5 10.82 -32.87 -39.32
CA ARG A 5 10.03 -32.34 -38.19
C ARG A 5 10.73 -32.61 -36.87
N THR A 6 11.48 -31.63 -36.42
CA THR A 6 11.95 -31.47 -35.05
C THR A 6 10.79 -30.96 -34.20
N VAL A 7 10.42 -31.67 -33.14
CA VAL A 7 9.54 -31.12 -32.09
C VAL A 7 10.45 -30.50 -31.04
N VAL A 8 10.58 -29.18 -31.06
CA VAL A 8 11.18 -28.43 -29.95
C VAL A 8 10.03 -27.92 -29.09
N THR A 9 9.87 -28.51 -27.92
CA THR A 9 8.98 -28.03 -26.87
C THR A 9 9.61 -26.77 -26.29
N VAL A 10 9.12 -25.59 -26.69
CA VAL A 10 9.49 -24.33 -26.03
C VAL A 10 8.61 -24.21 -24.79
N LEU A 11 9.20 -24.52 -23.64
CA LEU A 11 8.64 -24.19 -22.34
C LEU A 11 8.86 -22.68 -22.12
N THR A 12 7.91 -21.83 -22.53
CA THR A 12 7.91 -20.42 -22.15
C THR A 12 7.54 -20.31 -20.68
N THR A 13 8.54 -20.30 -19.80
CA THR A 13 8.41 -19.75 -18.46
C THR A 13 8.23 -18.25 -18.59
N VAL A 14 6.99 -17.79 -18.38
CA VAL A 14 6.71 -16.37 -18.10
C VAL A 14 7.27 -16.09 -16.72
N GLY A 15 8.54 -15.71 -16.66
CA GLY A 15 9.17 -15.20 -15.45
C GLY A 15 8.65 -13.79 -15.20
N LEU A 16 7.76 -13.65 -14.22
CA LEU A 16 7.36 -12.37 -13.67
C LEU A 16 8.59 -11.82 -12.90
N ALA A 17 9.44 -11.07 -13.60
CA ALA A 17 10.54 -10.36 -12.96
C ALA A 17 9.96 -9.19 -12.18
N LEU A 18 9.71 -9.38 -10.87
CA LEU A 18 9.65 -8.25 -9.95
C LEU A 18 10.99 -7.54 -10.03
N ALA A 19 11.01 -6.36 -10.64
CA ALA A 19 12.16 -5.48 -10.56
C ALA A 19 12.43 -5.21 -9.09
N ALA A 20 13.49 -5.82 -8.55
CA ALA A 20 14.03 -5.47 -7.26
C ALA A 20 14.50 -4.02 -7.37
N SER A 21 13.68 -3.09 -6.87
CA SER A 21 14.08 -1.71 -6.69
C SER A 21 15.28 -1.71 -5.76
N VAL A 22 16.46 -1.39 -6.30
CA VAL A 22 17.62 -1.01 -5.49
C VAL A 22 17.17 0.10 -4.55
N ALA A 23 17.14 -0.21 -3.25
CA ALA A 23 16.83 0.77 -2.23
C ALA A 23 17.80 1.96 -2.40
N PRO A 24 17.32 3.21 -2.50
CA PRO A 24 18.20 4.35 -2.53
C PRO A 24 19.04 4.35 -1.24
N ALA A 25 20.32 4.67 -1.36
CA ALA A 25 21.12 5.03 -0.19
C ALA A 25 20.38 6.15 0.56
N ALA A 26 20.15 5.96 1.86
CA ALA A 26 19.44 6.92 2.70
C ALA A 26 19.98 8.34 2.43
N ALA A 27 19.12 9.21 1.89
CA ALA A 27 19.55 10.55 1.56
C ALA A 27 19.85 11.31 2.86
N ALA A 28 20.91 12.12 2.86
CA ALA A 28 21.19 13.00 3.98
C ALA A 28 19.95 13.87 4.27
N GLY A 29 19.37 13.73 5.46
CA GLY A 29 18.12 14.41 5.85
C GLY A 29 16.91 13.49 6.09
N GLU A 30 17.04 12.18 5.91
CA GLU A 30 15.99 11.23 6.29
C GLU A 30 15.98 10.94 7.79
N THR A 31 14.80 11.08 8.40
CA THR A 31 14.52 10.61 9.75
C THR A 31 13.75 9.31 9.67
N THR A 32 14.35 8.24 10.20
CA THR A 32 13.70 6.93 10.33
C THR A 32 13.25 6.70 11.76
N ARG A 33 12.02 6.18 11.93
CA ARG A 33 11.45 5.76 13.20
C ARG A 33 10.86 4.36 13.06
N THR A 34 11.34 3.43 13.85
CA THR A 34 10.72 2.11 14.01
C THR A 34 9.69 2.16 15.12
N GLY A 35 8.62 1.40 14.99
CA GLY A 35 7.53 1.42 15.97
C GLY A 35 6.50 0.34 15.72
N SER A 36 5.31 0.54 16.26
CA SER A 36 4.17 -0.37 16.08
C SER A 36 3.00 0.38 15.45
N LEU A 37 2.39 -0.23 14.43
CA LEU A 37 1.11 0.14 13.88
C LEU A 37 0.03 -0.74 14.54
N THR A 38 -0.91 -0.10 15.23
CA THR A 38 -2.02 -0.77 15.89
C THR A 38 -3.35 -0.21 15.42
N GLY A 39 -4.44 -0.91 15.68
CA GLY A 39 -5.79 -0.38 15.50
C GLY A 39 -6.73 -1.38 14.88
N THR A 40 -7.85 -0.88 14.38
CA THR A 40 -8.98 -1.71 13.99
C THR A 40 -9.24 -1.57 12.50
N VAL A 41 -9.51 -2.71 11.86
CA VAL A 41 -9.94 -2.81 10.47
C VAL A 41 -11.32 -3.44 10.42
N ARG A 42 -12.22 -2.82 9.66
CA ARG A 42 -13.57 -3.32 9.40
C ARG A 42 -13.63 -3.84 7.98
N ILE A 43 -14.02 -5.11 7.83
CA ILE A 43 -14.19 -5.77 6.54
C ILE A 43 -15.69 -5.93 6.29
N TYR A 44 -16.10 -5.62 5.07
CA TYR A 44 -17.48 -5.73 4.61
C TYR A 44 -17.63 -6.86 3.60
N ASP A 45 -18.86 -7.34 3.41
CA ASP A 45 -19.22 -8.27 2.35
C ASP A 45 -20.62 -7.94 1.78
N PHE A 46 -21.03 -8.70 0.77
CA PHE A 46 -22.38 -8.68 0.19
C PHE A 46 -23.10 -10.03 0.33
N CYS A 47 -22.70 -10.85 1.29
CA CYS A 47 -23.06 -12.26 1.41
C CYS A 47 -24.40 -12.50 2.13
N GLY A 48 -25.22 -11.45 2.28
CA GLY A 48 -26.53 -11.51 2.92
C GLY A 48 -27.68 -11.67 1.92
N PRO A 49 -28.89 -12.01 2.40
CA PRO A 49 -30.09 -11.90 1.59
C PRO A 49 -30.23 -10.43 1.15
N ASN A 50 -30.44 -10.20 -0.15
CA ASN A 50 -30.54 -8.89 -0.81
C ASN A 50 -29.23 -8.24 -1.30
N VAL A 51 -28.07 -8.91 -1.22
CA VAL A 51 -26.80 -8.39 -1.79
C VAL A 51 -26.51 -6.96 -1.33
N SER A 52 -26.69 -6.68 -0.05
CA SER A 52 -26.42 -5.39 0.57
C SER A 52 -25.08 -5.38 1.30
N LYS A 53 -24.32 -4.28 1.21
CA LYS A 53 -23.07 -4.11 1.96
C LYS A 53 -23.35 -4.26 3.44
N ARG A 54 -22.66 -5.19 4.11
CA ARG A 54 -22.76 -5.41 5.56
C ARG A 54 -21.38 -5.60 6.17
N LEU A 55 -21.27 -5.31 7.46
CA LEU A 55 -20.04 -5.60 8.21
C LEU A 55 -19.89 -7.12 8.35
N ALA A 56 -18.81 -7.67 7.80
CA ALA A 56 -18.48 -9.10 7.85
C ALA A 56 -17.58 -9.42 9.05
N GLY A 57 -16.70 -8.49 9.42
CA GLY A 57 -15.78 -8.68 10.54
C GLY A 57 -15.09 -7.39 10.98
N THR A 58 -14.60 -7.41 12.21
CA THR A 58 -13.77 -6.37 12.80
C THR A 58 -12.53 -7.05 13.37
N TYR A 59 -11.36 -6.56 13.00
CA TYR A 59 -10.07 -7.18 13.29
C TYR A 59 -9.15 -6.14 13.91
N ASP A 60 -8.53 -6.50 15.01
CA ASP A 60 -7.49 -5.68 15.63
C ASP A 60 -6.13 -6.16 15.14
N TYR A 61 -5.31 -5.21 14.69
CA TYR A 61 -3.96 -5.44 14.22
C TYR A 61 -2.97 -4.79 15.15
N ALA A 62 -1.80 -5.44 15.28
CA ALA A 62 -0.62 -4.90 15.92
C ALA A 62 0.59 -5.43 15.16
N MET A 63 1.32 -4.55 14.50
CA MET A 63 2.42 -4.95 13.64
C MET A 63 3.59 -3.97 13.74
N PRO A 64 4.83 -4.48 13.78
CA PRO A 64 5.99 -3.61 13.72
C PRO A 64 6.10 -2.96 12.34
N GLY A 65 6.54 -1.70 12.32
CA GLY A 65 6.72 -0.94 11.09
C GLY A 65 7.76 0.16 11.23
N LYS A 66 8.01 0.82 10.09
CA LYS A 66 9.02 1.87 9.94
C LYS A 66 8.41 3.07 9.23
N LEU A 67 8.47 4.23 9.87
CA LEU A 67 8.17 5.54 9.31
C LEU A 67 9.47 6.21 8.85
N ILE A 68 9.45 6.79 7.66
CA ILE A 68 10.52 7.60 7.08
C ILE A 68 9.92 8.95 6.74
N ILE A 69 10.56 10.01 7.24
CA ILE A 69 10.29 11.40 6.86
C ILE A 69 11.58 11.96 6.27
N GLY A 70 11.53 12.42 5.03
CA GLY A 70 12.72 12.84 4.29
C GLY A 70 12.51 14.10 3.45
N SER A 71 13.53 14.45 2.68
CA SER A 71 13.41 15.48 1.65
C SER A 71 12.44 14.99 0.55
N PRO A 72 11.64 15.88 -0.07
CA PRO A 72 10.78 15.52 -1.19
C PRO A 72 11.59 14.83 -2.30
N ILE A 73 10.99 13.85 -2.97
CA ILE A 73 11.59 13.33 -4.20
C ILE A 73 11.47 14.39 -5.31
N THR A 74 12.29 14.27 -6.36
CA THR A 74 12.26 15.23 -7.48
C THR A 74 10.86 15.36 -8.06
N ASP A 75 10.39 16.59 -8.24
CA ASP A 75 9.06 16.96 -8.75
C ASP A 75 7.87 16.59 -7.84
N GLU A 76 8.13 16.12 -6.61
CA GLU A 76 7.09 15.99 -5.59
C GLU A 76 6.66 17.38 -5.10
N PRO A 77 5.35 17.71 -5.11
CA PRO A 77 4.86 19.02 -4.70
C PRO A 77 4.84 19.22 -3.17
N ASN A 78 5.05 18.16 -2.40
CA ASN A 78 5.08 18.21 -0.94
C ASN A 78 6.36 18.87 -0.43
N ARG A 79 6.32 19.42 0.79
CA ARG A 79 7.50 19.99 1.45
C ARG A 79 8.41 18.94 2.09
N PHE A 80 7.93 17.71 2.22
CA PHE A 80 8.65 16.57 2.75
C PHE A 80 8.11 15.31 2.09
N HIS A 81 8.95 14.28 2.03
CA HIS A 81 8.56 12.95 1.64
C HIS A 81 8.15 12.15 2.87
N LEU A 82 7.07 11.38 2.76
CA LEU A 82 6.61 10.42 3.77
C LEU A 82 6.56 9.03 3.15
N ALA A 83 7.21 8.08 3.80
CA ALA A 83 7.04 6.67 3.52
C ALA A 83 6.81 5.91 4.83
N PHE A 84 5.94 4.91 4.80
CA PHE A 84 5.72 4.00 5.91
C PHE A 84 5.54 2.58 5.39
N ALA A 85 6.15 1.61 6.05
CA ALA A 85 5.91 0.20 5.72
C ALA A 85 5.94 -0.65 6.99
N THR A 86 5.04 -1.63 7.04
CA THR A 86 5.10 -2.71 8.02
C THR A 86 6.23 -3.67 7.63
N ASN A 87 6.87 -4.31 8.62
CA ASN A 87 8.12 -5.04 8.37
C ASN A 87 7.94 -6.27 7.46
N ASP A 88 6.78 -6.92 7.53
CA ASP A 88 6.39 -7.98 6.60
C ASP A 88 5.26 -7.46 5.70
N LEU A 89 5.59 -7.17 4.44
CA LEU A 89 4.64 -6.70 3.44
C LEU A 89 3.79 -7.81 2.81
N ALA A 90 4.03 -9.09 3.13
CA ALA A 90 3.22 -10.22 2.69
C ALA A 90 2.18 -10.64 3.75
N ALA A 91 2.36 -10.22 5.01
CA ALA A 91 1.45 -10.54 6.10
C ALA A 91 0.06 -9.93 5.88
N VAL A 92 -0.96 -10.61 6.40
CA VAL A 92 -2.31 -10.03 6.54
C VAL A 92 -2.22 -8.85 7.52
N GLY A 93 -2.88 -7.75 7.17
CA GLY A 93 -2.84 -6.51 7.93
C GLY A 93 -1.76 -5.54 7.45
N ALA A 94 -0.78 -6.00 6.67
CA ALA A 94 0.36 -5.20 6.21
C ALA A 94 -0.10 -3.90 5.54
N VAL A 95 0.61 -2.80 5.80
CA VAL A 95 0.35 -1.48 5.23
C VAL A 95 1.65 -0.94 4.65
N GLY A 96 1.57 -0.51 3.39
CA GLY A 96 2.61 0.27 2.72
C GLY A 96 2.04 1.62 2.30
N LEU A 97 2.71 2.70 2.70
CA LEU A 97 2.37 4.07 2.34
C LEU A 97 3.59 4.75 1.72
N ASP A 98 3.35 5.52 0.68
CA ASP A 98 4.37 6.36 0.07
C ASP A 98 3.71 7.61 -0.53
N SER A 99 4.22 8.78 -0.15
CA SER A 99 3.75 10.09 -0.60
C SER A 99 3.93 10.33 -2.10
N ALA A 100 5.02 9.83 -2.69
CA ALA A 100 5.32 9.98 -4.11
C ALA A 100 6.40 9.00 -4.56
N VAL A 101 6.32 8.50 -5.79
CA VAL A 101 7.34 7.63 -6.38
C VAL A 101 7.76 8.12 -7.75
N ARG A 102 9.08 8.06 -8.00
CA ARG A 102 9.67 8.34 -9.31
C ARG A 102 9.85 7.04 -10.09
N LEU A 103 9.27 6.99 -11.28
CA LEU A 103 9.31 5.84 -12.17
C LEU A 103 9.95 6.24 -13.50
N ASN A 104 10.59 5.28 -14.17
CA ASN A 104 11.09 5.46 -15.54
C ASN A 104 10.01 5.00 -16.53
N ALA A 105 9.31 5.95 -17.15
CA ALA A 105 8.38 5.65 -18.23
C ALA A 105 9.09 5.71 -19.59
N GLY A 106 8.43 5.20 -20.64
CA GLY A 106 8.97 5.25 -22.01
C GLY A 106 9.23 6.68 -22.52
N SER A 107 8.54 7.68 -21.95
CA SER A 107 8.72 9.11 -22.22
C SER A 107 9.80 9.80 -21.36
N GLY A 108 10.47 9.05 -20.48
CA GLY A 108 11.40 9.58 -19.48
C GLY A 108 10.90 9.41 -18.04
N PRO A 109 11.65 9.95 -17.06
CA PRO A 109 11.28 9.85 -15.66
C PRO A 109 10.00 10.65 -15.36
N VAL A 110 9.09 10.05 -14.61
CA VAL A 110 7.83 10.64 -14.15
C VAL A 110 7.71 10.46 -12.65
N THR A 111 7.25 11.50 -11.95
CA THR A 111 6.95 11.44 -10.51
C THR A 111 5.44 11.34 -10.32
N LEU A 112 4.99 10.24 -9.72
CA LEU A 112 3.60 10.03 -9.33
C LEU A 112 3.43 10.46 -7.87
N THR A 113 2.49 11.37 -7.61
CA THR A 113 2.21 11.88 -6.27
C THR A 113 0.91 11.30 -5.75
N TYR A 114 0.97 10.52 -4.68
CA TYR A 114 -0.19 9.83 -4.11
C TYR A 114 -0.83 10.65 -3.00
N TRP A 115 0.00 11.26 -2.14
CA TRP A 115 -0.47 12.03 -0.99
C TRP A 115 -0.18 13.52 -1.17
N ARG A 116 -1.19 14.34 -0.92
CA ARG A 116 -1.02 15.76 -0.70
C ARG A 116 -0.81 15.99 0.79
N LEU A 117 0.38 16.45 1.17
CA LEU A 117 0.79 16.63 2.56
C LEU A 117 0.89 18.12 2.90
N THR A 118 0.48 18.46 4.12
CA THR A 118 0.63 19.81 4.68
C THR A 118 1.22 19.73 6.09
N THR A 119 1.95 20.77 6.50
CA THR A 119 2.54 20.86 7.84
C THR A 119 2.06 22.11 8.57
N ASN A 120 1.93 21.97 9.88
CA ASN A 120 1.74 23.08 10.81
C ASN A 120 2.60 22.84 12.06
N GLY A 121 3.75 23.50 12.12
CA GLY A 121 4.77 23.23 13.12
C GLY A 121 5.30 21.79 13.00
N THR A 122 5.23 21.03 14.10
CA THR A 122 5.67 19.62 14.16
C THR A 122 4.62 18.62 13.70
N ARG A 123 3.42 19.09 13.36
CA ARG A 123 2.32 18.24 12.91
C ARG A 123 2.20 18.26 11.40
N PHE A 124 1.77 17.15 10.83
CA PHE A 124 1.36 17.05 9.44
C PHE A 124 -0.04 16.48 9.31
N THR A 125 -0.67 16.79 8.17
CA THR A 125 -1.88 16.13 7.68
C THR A 125 -1.69 15.78 6.22
N GLY A 126 -2.43 14.78 5.75
CA GLY A 126 -2.37 14.32 4.38
C GLY A 126 -3.68 13.77 3.86
N GLU A 127 -3.84 13.86 2.55
CA GLU A 127 -4.92 13.25 1.78
C GLU A 127 -4.35 12.44 0.63
N LEU A 128 -4.77 11.18 0.50
CA LEU A 128 -4.48 10.41 -0.70
C LEU A 128 -5.32 10.98 -1.83
N THR A 129 -4.70 11.56 -2.85
CA THR A 129 -5.38 12.23 -3.95
C THR A 129 -5.61 11.32 -5.14
N ASP A 130 -4.68 10.40 -5.40
CA ASP A 130 -4.76 9.46 -6.52
C ASP A 130 -4.07 8.14 -6.16
N PRO A 131 -4.76 6.98 -6.24
CA PRO A 131 -4.13 5.68 -6.06
C PRO A 131 -3.29 5.23 -7.27
N HIS A 132 -3.33 5.96 -8.39
CA HIS A 132 -2.65 5.65 -9.64
C HIS A 132 -2.97 4.26 -10.21
N LEU A 133 -4.25 3.88 -10.12
CA LEU A 133 -4.76 2.62 -10.71
C LEU A 133 -4.72 2.65 -12.25
N ASN A 134 -4.96 3.82 -12.86
CA ASN A 134 -4.97 3.97 -14.32
C ASN A 134 -3.56 3.81 -14.92
N GLU A 135 -2.54 4.17 -14.15
CA GLU A 135 -1.12 4.02 -14.48
C GLU A 135 -0.58 2.62 -14.11
N ALA A 136 -1.42 1.74 -13.55
CA ALA A 136 -1.02 0.45 -12.98
C ALA A 136 0.11 0.57 -11.93
N ALA A 137 0.09 1.66 -11.17
CA ALA A 137 1.13 2.03 -10.21
C ALA A 137 0.58 2.17 -8.78
N ALA A 138 -0.42 1.37 -8.39
CA ALA A 138 -0.90 1.41 -7.01
C ALA A 138 0.13 0.82 -6.03
N ILE A 139 0.65 1.68 -5.14
CA ILE A 139 1.66 1.31 -4.12
C ILE A 139 1.21 1.55 -2.68
N ASN A 140 0.18 2.37 -2.48
CA ASN A 140 -0.40 2.62 -1.18
C ASN A 140 -1.40 1.50 -0.89
N LEU A 141 -0.94 0.43 -0.24
CA LEU A 141 -1.62 -0.86 -0.19
C LEU A 141 -1.90 -1.28 1.26
N PHE A 142 -3.02 -1.98 1.44
CA PHE A 142 -3.34 -2.77 2.62
C PHE A 142 -3.50 -4.24 2.23
N ASN A 143 -2.82 -5.15 2.92
CA ASN A 143 -3.02 -6.58 2.71
C ASN A 143 -4.23 -7.07 3.49
N ASN A 144 -5.34 -7.18 2.79
CA ASN A 144 -6.56 -7.70 3.35
C ASN A 144 -6.58 -9.24 3.37
N GLN A 145 -7.29 -9.82 4.32
CA GLN A 145 -7.58 -11.25 4.30
C GLN A 145 -8.80 -11.50 3.41
N GLN A 146 -8.58 -11.98 2.19
CA GLN A 146 -9.65 -12.18 1.23
C GLN A 146 -10.02 -13.67 1.13
N PRO A 147 -11.31 -14.04 1.18
CA PRO A 147 -11.73 -15.42 0.98
C PRO A 147 -11.50 -15.87 -0.46
N LEU A 148 -11.07 -17.12 -0.64
CA LEU A 148 -10.89 -17.74 -1.96
C LEU A 148 -12.19 -17.80 -2.74
N ILE A 149 -13.27 -18.14 -2.04
CA ILE A 149 -14.63 -18.17 -2.59
C ILE A 149 -15.44 -17.13 -1.82
N PRO A 150 -15.99 -16.10 -2.50
CA PRO A 150 -16.86 -15.12 -1.88
C PRO A 150 -17.94 -15.79 -1.05
N CYS A 151 -18.19 -15.27 0.15
CA CYS A 151 -19.22 -15.77 1.07
C CYS A 151 -18.97 -17.17 1.66
N ARG A 152 -17.79 -17.78 1.42
CA ARG A 152 -17.41 -19.11 1.91
C ARG A 152 -15.99 -19.07 2.52
N PRO A 153 -15.75 -18.28 3.58
CA PRO A 153 -14.42 -18.09 4.16
C PRO A 153 -13.81 -19.40 4.72
N GLU A 154 -14.62 -20.41 5.00
CA GLU A 154 -14.17 -21.74 5.43
C GLU A 154 -13.46 -22.52 4.32
N MET A 155 -13.61 -22.11 3.06
CA MET A 155 -12.93 -22.72 1.91
C MET A 155 -11.50 -22.19 1.72
N GLY A 156 -11.02 -21.36 2.64
CA GLY A 156 -9.67 -20.79 2.65
C GLY A 156 -9.66 -19.31 2.30
N GLN A 157 -8.56 -18.66 2.68
CA GLN A 157 -8.34 -17.22 2.54
C GLN A 157 -6.89 -16.97 2.17
N LEU A 158 -6.62 -15.87 1.47
CA LEU A 158 -5.27 -15.43 1.17
C LEU A 158 -5.08 -13.92 1.45
N PRO A 159 -3.87 -13.49 1.83
CA PRO A 159 -3.53 -12.08 1.86
C PRO A 159 -3.58 -11.52 0.42
N MET A 160 -4.38 -10.48 0.22
CA MET A 160 -4.50 -9.77 -1.04
C MET A 160 -4.18 -8.29 -0.84
N PRO A 161 -3.20 -7.73 -1.57
CA PRO A 161 -2.93 -6.31 -1.54
C PRO A 161 -4.07 -5.55 -2.20
N LEU A 162 -4.68 -4.63 -1.44
CA LEU A 162 -5.74 -3.74 -1.92
C LEU A 162 -5.26 -2.29 -1.83
N ALA A 163 -5.38 -1.56 -2.93
CA ALA A 163 -5.04 -0.14 -2.95
C ALA A 163 -5.99 0.67 -2.06
N LEU A 164 -5.43 1.62 -1.32
CA LEU A 164 -6.19 2.63 -0.58
C LEU A 164 -6.85 3.60 -1.56
N ALA A 165 -8.09 3.99 -1.29
CA ALA A 165 -8.88 4.89 -2.10
C ALA A 165 -8.49 6.35 -1.88
N ALA A 166 -8.70 7.16 -2.92
CA ALA A 166 -8.63 8.62 -2.81
C ALA A 166 -9.57 9.13 -1.72
N GLY A 167 -9.15 10.19 -1.02
CA GLY A 167 -9.84 10.74 0.15
C GLY A 167 -9.40 10.11 1.48
N SER A 168 -8.60 9.05 1.47
CA SER A 168 -7.93 8.52 2.67
C SER A 168 -7.10 9.60 3.36
N ARG A 169 -7.06 9.61 4.69
CA ARG A 169 -6.48 10.66 5.52
C ARG A 169 -5.37 10.13 6.41
N ILE A 170 -4.30 10.89 6.52
CA ILE A 170 -3.23 10.67 7.50
C ILE A 170 -3.03 11.96 8.32
N SER A 171 -2.76 11.84 9.61
CA SER A 171 -2.41 12.99 10.45
C SER A 171 -1.50 12.58 11.59
N GLY A 172 -0.45 13.35 11.85
CA GLY A 172 0.55 12.93 12.84
C GLY A 172 1.67 13.91 13.07
N THR A 173 2.77 13.39 13.59
CA THR A 173 4.08 14.01 13.80
C THR A 173 5.16 13.08 13.24
N ALA A 174 6.43 13.48 13.34
CA ALA A 174 7.54 12.63 12.93
C ALA A 174 7.66 11.31 13.73
N ASP A 175 6.95 11.16 14.85
CA ASP A 175 7.05 10.00 15.76
C ASP A 175 5.74 9.22 15.89
N SER A 176 4.61 9.72 15.39
CA SER A 176 3.33 9.02 15.44
C SER A 176 2.36 9.52 14.38
N PHE A 177 1.43 8.69 13.92
CA PHE A 177 0.36 9.13 13.04
C PHE A 177 -0.90 8.28 13.16
N ASP A 178 -2.04 8.88 12.85
CA ASP A 178 -3.30 8.21 12.62
C ASP A 178 -3.56 8.08 11.11
N LEU A 179 -3.99 6.90 10.67
CA LEU A 179 -4.43 6.61 9.31
C LEU A 179 -5.91 6.23 9.33
N LYS A 180 -6.72 6.97 8.58
CA LYS A 180 -8.11 6.66 8.28
C LYS A 180 -8.25 6.45 6.78
N ALA A 181 -8.44 5.21 6.37
CA ALA A 181 -8.46 4.87 4.94
C ALA A 181 -9.59 3.91 4.61
N VAL A 182 -9.94 3.87 3.33
CA VAL A 182 -10.85 2.88 2.76
C VAL A 182 -10.15 2.27 1.55
N THR A 183 -10.32 0.98 1.28
CA THR A 183 -9.80 0.36 0.05
C THR A 183 -10.59 0.81 -1.18
N THR A 184 -9.97 0.76 -2.36
CA THR A 184 -10.56 1.19 -3.65
C THR A 184 -11.81 0.41 -4.05
N ASP A 185 -11.96 -0.82 -3.58
CA ASP A 185 -13.19 -1.63 -3.72
C ASP A 185 -14.29 -1.25 -2.72
N GLY A 186 -14.01 -0.37 -1.76
CA GLY A 186 -14.93 0.07 -0.72
C GLY A 186 -15.24 -1.00 0.34
N MET A 187 -14.50 -2.12 0.36
CA MET A 187 -14.81 -3.29 1.20
C MET A 187 -14.05 -3.33 2.52
N THR A 188 -13.06 -2.46 2.71
CA THR A 188 -12.25 -2.42 3.93
C THR A 188 -12.10 -1.00 4.42
N GLU A 189 -12.38 -0.77 5.70
CA GLU A 189 -12.17 0.51 6.38
C GLU A 189 -11.09 0.35 7.46
N LEU A 190 -10.10 1.22 7.44
CA LEU A 190 -8.93 1.19 8.31
C LEU A 190 -9.00 2.36 9.29
N GLY A 191 -8.84 2.07 10.58
CA GLY A 191 -8.57 3.05 11.63
C GLY A 191 -7.33 2.62 12.41
N LEU A 192 -6.16 3.07 11.95
CA LEU A 192 -4.86 2.62 12.43
C LEU A 192 -4.08 3.78 13.04
N HIS A 193 -3.21 3.46 13.99
CA HIS A 193 -2.34 4.38 14.71
C HIS A 193 -0.92 3.82 14.77
N PHE A 194 0.05 4.58 14.31
CA PHE A 194 1.47 4.28 14.46
C PHE A 194 2.06 5.07 15.63
N THR A 195 2.89 4.40 16.43
CA THR A 195 3.72 5.03 17.46
C THR A 195 5.16 4.52 17.34
N ALA A 196 6.12 5.44 17.24
CA ALA A 196 7.54 5.13 17.27
C ALA A 196 7.96 4.58 18.64
N SER A 197 8.86 3.61 18.63
CA SER A 197 9.54 3.15 19.84
C SER A 197 10.58 4.19 20.27
N SER A 198 10.66 4.43 21.58
CA SER A 198 11.68 5.27 22.23
C SER A 198 13.08 4.69 22.14
#